data_AF-A0A5K1DL60-F1
#
_entry.id   AF-A0A5K1DL60-F1
#
_cell.length_a   1.000
_cell.length_b   1.000
_cell.length_c   1.000
_cell.angle_alpha   90.00
_cell.angle_beta   90.00
_cell.angle_gamma   90.00
#
_symmetry.space_group_name_H-M   'P 1'
#
loop_
_entity.id
_entity.type
_entity.pdbx_description
1 polymer ?
#
loop_
_entity_poly.entity_id
_entity_poly.type
_entity_poly.pdbx_seq_one_letter_code
_entity_poly.pdbx_strand_id
1 'polypeptide(L)'
;YDMRLLAVDIPVTTGADQRLFLVGNEEEYKIGGGLISELRDPIIKAMAAEKEFEDIDQKEEEEEAERELQEEERKRQEEIEKLERGSS
;
A
#
# COMPACT_ATOMS: atom_id res chain seq x y z
N TYR A 1 10.93 -23.25 -31.50
CA TYR A 1 10.42 -23.92 -30.29
C TYR A 1 9.66 -22.85 -29.55
N ASP A 2 8.36 -23.02 -29.38
CA ASP A 2 7.51 -21.98 -28.81
C ASP A 2 7.55 -22.08 -27.29
N MET A 3 8.13 -21.07 -26.64
CA MET A 3 8.22 -21.03 -25.18
C MET A 3 6.94 -20.40 -24.59
N ARG A 4 6.39 -21.03 -23.56
CA ARG A 4 5.32 -20.46 -22.73
C ARG A 4 5.98 -19.57 -21.68
N LEU A 5 5.84 -18.26 -21.84
CA LEU A 5 6.63 -17.26 -21.09
C LEU A 5 5.86 -16.65 -19.90
N LEU A 6 4.53 -16.58 -19.99
CA LEU A 6 3.66 -16.07 -18.92
C LEU A 6 2.37 -16.90 -18.87
N ALA A 7 1.86 -17.12 -17.66
CA ALA A 7 0.53 -17.66 -17.43
C ALA A 7 -0.27 -16.71 -16.53
N VAL A 8 -1.51 -16.42 -16.89
CA VAL A 8 -2.44 -15.63 -16.09
C VAL A 8 -3.71 -16.45 -15.86
N ASP A 9 -4.13 -16.55 -14.61
CA ASP A 9 -5.40 -17.17 -14.23
C ASP A 9 -6.52 -16.14 -14.25
N ILE A 10 -7.53 -16.38 -15.07
CA ILE A 10 -8.73 -15.56 -15.13
C ILE A 10 -9.85 -16.30 -14.40
N PRO A 11 -10.31 -15.77 -13.25
CA PRO A 11 -11.45 -16.33 -12.57
C PRO A 11 -12.69 -16.08 -13.43
N VAL A 12 -13.40 -17.15 -13.77
CA VAL A 12 -14.64 -17.06 -14.55
C VAL A 12 -15.84 -17.29 -13.64
N THR A 13 -16.90 -16.50 -13.84
CA THR A 13 -18.11 -16.51 -13.00
C THR A 13 -18.87 -17.83 -13.01
N THR A 14 -18.64 -18.67 -14.02
CA THR A 14 -19.20 -20.02 -14.10
C THR A 14 -18.19 -20.96 -14.75
N GLY A 15 -17.76 -21.99 -14.03
CA GLY A 15 -16.80 -23.00 -14.51
C GLY A 15 -15.48 -22.96 -13.75
N ALA A 16 -14.51 -23.77 -14.18
CA ALA A 16 -13.16 -23.76 -13.63
C ALA A 16 -12.36 -22.59 -14.21
N ASP A 17 -11.46 -22.01 -13.40
CA ASP A 17 -10.61 -20.89 -13.80
C ASP A 17 -9.88 -21.19 -15.12
N GLN A 18 -9.86 -20.19 -16.00
CA GLN A 18 -9.22 -20.31 -17.29
C GLN A 18 -7.80 -19.75 -17.21
N ARG A 19 -6.80 -20.61 -17.46
CA ARG A 19 -5.40 -20.20 -17.54
C ARG A 19 -5.02 -19.84 -18.97
N LEU A 20 -4.69 -18.57 -19.22
CA LEU A 20 -4.16 -18.12 -20.50
C LEU A 20 -2.63 -18.18 -20.48
N PHE A 21 -2.04 -18.63 -21.58
CA PHE A 21 -0.59 -18.63 -21.78
C PHE A 21 -0.20 -17.64 -22.86
N LEU A 22 0.78 -16.79 -22.57
CA LEU A 22 1.48 -16.05 -23.60
C LEU A 22 2.59 -16.92 -24.18
N VAL A 23 2.52 -17.18 -25.49
CA VAL A 23 3.47 -18.00 -26.23
C VAL A 23 4.23 -17.09 -27.20
N GLY A 24 5.56 -17.11 -27.14
CA GLY A 24 6.41 -16.26 -27.98
C GLY A 24 7.90 -16.60 -27.88
N ASN A 25 8.72 -15.95 -28.71
CA ASN A 25 10.17 -16.09 -28.69
C ASN A 25 10.80 -15.13 -27.65
N GLU A 26 11.91 -15.52 -27.04
CA GLU A 26 12.64 -14.73 -26.04
C GLU A 26 13.06 -13.35 -26.57
N GLU A 27 13.34 -13.25 -27.87
CA GLU A 27 13.77 -12.02 -28.54
C GLU A 27 12.66 -10.96 -28.65
N GLU A 28 11.41 -11.37 -28.91
CA GLU A 28 10.26 -10.46 -29.03
C GLU A 28 9.97 -9.72 -27.71
N TYR A 29 10.40 -10.32 -26.61
CA TYR A 29 10.26 -9.76 -25.28
C TYR A 29 11.37 -8.76 -24.91
N LYS A 30 12.49 -8.74 -25.64
CA LYS A 30 13.62 -7.83 -25.37
C LYS A 30 13.55 -6.51 -26.14
N ILE A 31 12.62 -6.39 -27.10
CA ILE A 31 12.46 -5.18 -27.91
C ILE A 31 11.65 -4.14 -27.10
N GLY A 32 12.22 -2.94 -26.91
CA GLY A 32 11.50 -1.79 -26.34
C GLY A 32 11.18 -1.86 -24.84
N GLY A 33 11.97 -2.57 -24.03
CA GLY A 33 11.69 -2.81 -22.60
C GLY A 33 10.85 -4.06 -22.33
N GLY A 34 10.17 -4.56 -23.37
CA GLY A 34 9.43 -5.82 -23.41
C GLY A 34 7.95 -5.70 -23.11
N LEU A 35 7.13 -6.59 -23.68
CA LEU A 35 5.69 -6.67 -23.38
C LEU A 35 5.40 -6.76 -21.87
N ILE A 36 6.32 -7.32 -21.09
CA ILE A 36 6.18 -7.36 -19.63
C ILE A 36 6.56 -6.07 -18.93
N SER A 37 7.39 -5.18 -19.47
CA SER A 37 7.52 -3.85 -18.89
C SER A 37 6.21 -3.09 -19.02
N GLU A 38 5.54 -3.17 -20.17
CA GLU A 38 4.23 -2.52 -20.37
C GLU A 38 3.12 -3.12 -19.49
N LEU A 39 3.11 -4.45 -19.29
CA LEU A 39 2.12 -5.10 -18.40
C LEU A 39 2.41 -4.89 -16.91
N ARG A 40 3.67 -4.67 -16.51
CA ARG A 40 4.05 -4.41 -15.11
C ARG A 40 3.74 -2.98 -14.68
N ASP A 41 3.77 -2.04 -15.61
CA ASP A 41 3.61 -0.61 -15.32
C ASP A 41 2.34 -0.27 -14.51
N PRO A 42 1.15 -0.78 -14.88
CA PRO A 42 -0.07 -0.54 -14.10
C PRO A 42 -0.02 -1.18 -12.71
N ILE A 43 0.55 -2.39 -12.58
CA ILE A 43 0.64 -3.10 -11.31
C ILE A 43 1.61 -2.38 -10.36
N ILE A 44 2.77 -1.97 -10.86
CA ILE A 44 3.76 -1.22 -10.07
C ILE A 44 3.18 0.12 -9.62
N LYS A 45 2.43 0.82 -10.49
CA LYS A 45 1.75 2.07 -10.11
C LYS A 45 0.69 1.85 -9.04
N ALA A 46 -0.10 0.78 -9.16
CA ALA A 46 -1.11 0.44 -8.14
C ALA A 46 -0.46 0.12 -6.79
N MET A 47 0.58 -0.72 -6.77
CA MET A 47 1.32 -1.07 -5.55
C MET A 47 2.01 0.15 -4.93
N ALA A 48 2.56 1.05 -5.74
CA ALA A 48 3.17 2.28 -5.25
C ALA A 48 2.13 3.23 -4.63
N ALA A 49 0.95 3.36 -5.24
CA ALA A 49 -0.14 4.16 -4.70
C ALA A 49 -0.67 3.57 -3.39
N GLU A 50 -0.88 2.25 -3.32
CA GLU A 50 -1.32 1.56 -2.09
C GLU A 50 -0.36 1.82 -0.93
N LYS A 51 0.94 1.71 -1.18
CA LYS A 51 1.96 2.03 -0.17
C LYS A 51 1.93 3.50 0.27
N GLU A 52 1.73 4.43 -0.66
CA GLU A 52 1.63 5.86 -0.32
C GLU A 52 0.43 6.14 0.58
N PHE A 53 -0.69 5.46 0.38
CA PHE A 53 -1.84 5.55 1.28
C PHE A 53 -1.53 4.97 2.67
N GLU A 54 -0.90 3.79 2.75
CA GLU A 54 -0.49 3.19 4.03
C GLU A 54 0.47 4.11 4.82
N ASP A 55 1.46 4.69 4.14
CA ASP A 55 2.44 5.60 4.76
C ASP A 55 1.77 6.90 5.27
N ILE A 56 0.73 7.39 4.57
CA ILE A 56 -0.07 8.55 4.99
C ILE A 56 -0.92 8.19 6.21
N ASP A 57 -1.66 7.08 6.17
CA ASP A 57 -2.54 6.64 7.25
C ASP A 57 -1.73 6.45 8.55
N GLN A 58 -0.57 5.79 8.46
CA GLN A 58 0.30 5.60 9.63
C GLN A 58 0.76 6.93 10.22
N LYS A 59 1.12 7.89 9.37
CA LYS A 59 1.55 9.20 9.83
C LYS A 59 0.41 9.96 10.51
N GLU A 60 -0.80 9.89 9.98
CA GLU A 60 -1.98 10.53 10.59
C GLU A 60 -2.29 9.93 11.96
N GLU A 61 -2.20 8.60 12.10
CA GLU A 61 -2.38 7.91 13.39
C GLU A 61 -1.31 8.33 14.42
N GLU A 62 -0.04 8.44 14.00
CA GLU A 62 1.04 8.89 14.87
C GLU A 62 0.83 10.34 15.34
N GLU A 63 0.40 11.24 14.43
CA GLU A 63 0.09 12.64 14.78
C GLU A 63 -1.11 12.76 15.73
N GLU A 64 -2.13 11.93 15.56
CA GLU A 64 -3.31 11.92 16.44
C GLU A 64 -2.92 11.42 17.84
N ALA A 65 -2.15 10.33 17.93
CA ALA A 65 -1.65 9.81 19.19
C ALA A 65 -0.77 10.82 19.94
N GLU A 66 0.09 11.56 19.22
CA GLU A 66 0.92 12.60 19.83
C GLU A 66 0.07 13.75 20.40
N ARG A 67 -0.96 14.20 19.67
CA ARG A 67 -1.86 15.25 20.13
C ARG A 67 -2.65 14.82 21.37
N GLU A 68 -3.13 13.58 21.41
CA GLU A 68 -3.86 13.05 22.56
C GLU A 68 -2.96 13.00 23.80
N LEU A 69 -1.72 12.54 23.66
CA LEU A 69 -0.73 12.55 24.74
C LEU A 69 -0.44 13.96 25.27
N GLN A 70 -0.25 14.93 24.37
CA GLN A 70 -0.02 16.33 24.76
C GLN A 70 -1.23 16.93 25.49
N GLU A 71 -2.46 16.61 25.05
CA GLU A 71 -3.67 17.10 25.71
C GLU A 71 -3.83 16.49 27.12
N GLU A 72 -3.58 15.19 27.27
CA GLU A 72 -3.62 14.51 28.57
C GLU A 72 -2.52 15.03 29.51
N GLU A 73 -1.32 15.32 29.00
CA GLU A 73 -0.28 15.97 29.79
C GLU A 73 -0.71 17.37 30.24
N ARG A 74 -1.27 18.19 29.34
CA ARG A 74 -1.77 19.52 29.67
C ARG A 74 -2.87 19.45 30.73
N LYS A 75 -3.86 18.55 30.58
CA LYS A 75 -4.92 18.35 31.58
C LYS A 75 -4.34 17.97 32.94
N ARG A 76 -3.37 17.05 32.97
CA ARG A 76 -2.68 16.63 34.20
C ARG A 76 -1.97 17.81 34.87
N GLN A 77 -1.25 18.64 34.11
CA GLN A 77 -0.58 19.83 34.65
C GLN A 77 -1.58 20.84 35.21
N GLU A 78 -2.70 21.08 34.50
CA GLU A 78 -3.77 21.97 34.96
C GLU A 78 -4.45 21.47 36.24
N GLU A 79 -4.64 20.15 36.40
CA GLU A 79 -5.15 19.57 37.65
C GLU A 79 -4.19 19.77 38.82
N ILE A 80 -2.88 19.58 38.59
CA ILE A 80 -1.86 19.82 39.62
C ILE A 80 -1.86 21.29 40.05
N GLU A 81 -1.88 22.23 39.09
CA GLU A 81 -1.92 23.67 39.40
C GLU A 81 -3.18 24.07 40.20
N LYS A 82 -4.34 23.49 39.87
CA LYS A 82 -5.59 23.72 40.62
C LYS A 82 -5.51 23.22 42.06
N LEU A 83 -4.93 22.04 42.28
CA LEU A 83 -4.74 21.48 43.62
C LEU A 83 -3.76 22.32 44.43
N GLU A 84 -2.67 22.79 43.83
CA GLU A 84 -1.69 23.68 44.49
C GLU A 84 -2.32 25.02 44.86
N ARG A 85 -3.04 25.68 43.94
CA ARG A 85 -3.74 26.96 44.22
C ARG A 85 -4.88 26.84 45.23
N GLY A 86 -5.58 25.71 45.27
CA GLY A 86 -6.68 25.46 46.22
C GLY A 86 -6.21 25.05 47.62
N SER A 87 -4.91 24.78 47.80
CA SER A 87 -4.29 24.36 49.06
C SER A 87 -3.56 25.49 49.81
N SER A 88 -3.67 26.75 49.35
CA SER A 88 -3.18 27.97 50.03
C SER A 88 -4.29 28.82 50.63
#